data_AF-A0A922CET4-F1
#
_entry.id   AF-A0A922CET4-F1
#
_cell.length_a   1.000
_cell.length_b   1.000
_cell.length_c   1.000
_cell.angle_alpha   90.00
_cell.angle_beta   90.00
_cell.angle_gamma   90.00
#
_symmetry.space_group_name_H-M   'P 1'
#
loop_
_entity.id
_entity.type
_entity.pdbx_description
1 polymer ?
#
loop_
_entity_poly.entity_id
_entity_poly.type
_entity_poly.pdbx_seq_one_letter_code
_entity_poly.pdbx_strand_id
1 'polypeptide(L)'
;YESRFKMLKLDSGFFSPFNVIMFIRLIFGNYHPIAKSKQISIILKLYCVSVAFVLIWFIAMCFEFYLISVFQCIINIIFNLITNEKYLIKYYNTIKINDVIMGFKRTFALNKGIAYVVTILFFIKLATYAVYYFMSTNYTTICFTLFVSYSIDLNYVAIVIIFALMYDRMRLLKIYLEGVTTSVIIVKRDEIAANIRRVKKFLKYYNNLLDNFDSIETQLQCSVCIICIINK
;
A
#
# COMPACT_ATOMS: atom_id res chain seq x y z
N TYR A 1 30.50 -6.62 13.92
CA TYR A 1 29.15 -7.19 13.66
C TYR A 1 28.05 -6.45 14.44
N GLU A 2 28.28 -5.98 15.67
CA GLU A 2 27.31 -5.16 16.45
C GLU A 2 26.95 -3.79 15.83
N SER A 3 27.85 -3.18 15.05
CA SER A 3 27.57 -1.89 14.39
C SER A 3 26.55 -1.96 13.24
N ARG A 4 26.31 -3.15 12.67
CA ARG A 4 25.28 -3.35 11.62
C ARG A 4 23.86 -3.46 12.19
N PHE A 5 23.71 -3.87 13.46
CA PHE A 5 22.40 -3.95 14.11
C PHE A 5 21.89 -2.59 14.62
N LYS A 6 22.79 -1.66 14.97
CA LYS A 6 22.39 -0.28 15.32
C LYS A 6 21.88 0.53 14.12
N MET A 7 22.27 0.19 12.88
CA MET A 7 21.72 0.81 11.66
C MET A 7 20.28 0.40 11.33
N LEU A 8 19.76 -0.69 11.91
CA LEU A 8 18.34 -1.04 11.79
C LEU A 8 17.42 -0.19 12.68
N LYS A 9 17.99 0.61 13.59
CA LYS A 9 17.27 1.52 14.49
C LYS A 9 17.10 2.94 13.93
N LEU A 10 17.74 3.28 12.81
CA LEU A 10 17.60 4.60 12.20
C LEU A 10 16.45 4.64 11.18
N ASP A 11 15.55 5.58 11.45
CA ASP A 11 14.59 6.20 10.54
C ASP A 11 13.35 5.40 10.14
N SER A 12 12.59 4.96 11.14
CA SER A 12 11.14 5.08 11.03
C SER A 12 10.69 6.14 12.02
N GLY A 13 10.98 7.41 11.71
CA GLY A 13 10.27 8.51 12.34
C GLY A 13 8.77 8.24 12.26
N PHE A 14 8.03 8.63 13.30
CA PHE A 14 6.57 8.45 13.37
C PHE A 14 5.87 8.92 12.08
N PHE A 15 6.43 9.95 11.43
CA PHE A 15 6.00 10.57 10.18
C PHE A 15 6.53 9.93 8.88
N SER A 16 6.83 8.63 8.85
CA SER A 16 7.06 7.99 7.55
C SER A 16 5.76 8.08 6.71
N PRO A 17 5.83 8.37 5.40
CA PRO A 17 4.64 8.51 4.55
C PRO A 17 3.78 7.25 4.57
N PHE A 18 4.40 6.08 4.74
CA PHE A 18 3.70 4.81 4.92
C PHE A 18 2.86 4.78 6.21
N ASN A 19 3.42 5.21 7.35
CA ASN A 19 2.65 5.27 8.60
C ASN A 19 1.48 6.24 8.50
N VAL A 20 1.67 7.39 7.84
CA VAL A 20 0.62 8.38 7.61
C VAL A 20 -0.54 7.75 6.83
N ILE A 21 -0.24 7.02 5.74
CA ILE A 21 -1.27 6.31 4.97
C ILE A 21 -2.01 5.29 5.84
N MET A 22 -1.30 4.54 6.69
CA MET A 22 -1.93 3.55 7.57
C MET A 22 -2.83 4.19 8.63
N PHE A 23 -2.42 5.32 9.21
CA PHE A 23 -3.26 6.07 10.13
C PHE A 23 -4.50 6.63 9.44
N ILE A 24 -4.35 7.18 8.23
CA ILE A 24 -5.49 7.67 7.44
C ILE A 24 -6.47 6.52 7.16
N ARG A 25 -5.99 5.36 6.71
CA ARG A 25 -6.84 4.18 6.45
C ARG A 25 -7.61 3.74 7.69
N LEU A 26 -6.96 3.76 8.85
CA LEU A 26 -7.61 3.46 10.11
C LEU A 26 -8.73 4.46 10.43
N ILE A 27 -8.54 5.77 10.21
CA ILE A 27 -9.60 6.79 10.41
C ILE A 27 -10.86 6.50 9.57
N PHE A 28 -10.69 5.88 8.40
CA PHE A 28 -11.80 5.49 7.52
C PHE A 28 -12.36 4.08 7.81
N GLY A 29 -12.00 3.48 8.95
CA GLY A 29 -12.49 2.16 9.35
C GLY A 29 -11.82 0.98 8.63
N ASN A 30 -10.79 1.22 7.82
CA ASN A 30 -10.01 0.14 7.21
C ASN A 30 -8.99 -0.36 8.24
N TYR A 31 -9.25 -1.55 8.77
CA TYR A 31 -8.42 -2.12 9.83
C TYR A 31 -6.97 -2.33 9.38
N HIS A 32 -6.04 -1.78 10.17
CA HIS A 32 -4.62 -1.99 9.99
C HIS A 32 -3.93 -2.33 11.33
N PRO A 33 -3.09 -3.39 11.40
CA PRO A 33 -2.41 -3.75 12.64
C PRO A 33 -1.21 -2.82 12.90
N ILE A 34 -1.44 -1.70 13.58
CA ILE A 34 -0.39 -0.73 13.92
C ILE A 34 0.48 -1.22 15.09
N ALA A 35 -0.10 -1.99 16.02
CA ALA A 35 0.58 -2.46 17.22
C ALA A 35 0.76 -3.98 17.23
N LYS A 36 1.89 -4.45 17.77
CA LYS A 36 2.13 -5.88 18.04
C LYS A 36 1.29 -6.40 19.21
N SER A 37 0.83 -5.51 20.10
CA SER A 37 0.01 -5.88 21.25
C SER A 37 -1.36 -6.39 20.81
N LYS A 38 -1.75 -7.57 21.31
CA LYS A 38 -3.07 -8.18 21.05
C LYS A 38 -4.21 -7.28 21.53
N GLN A 39 -4.03 -6.60 22.67
CA GLN A 39 -5.06 -5.74 23.26
C GLN A 39 -5.38 -4.53 22.38
N ILE A 40 -4.36 -3.81 21.92
CA ILE A 40 -4.53 -2.67 21.02
C ILE A 40 -5.18 -3.12 19.71
N SER A 41 -4.77 -4.27 19.18
CA SER A 41 -5.35 -4.85 17.98
C SER A 41 -6.86 -5.12 18.13
N ILE A 42 -7.30 -5.66 19.26
CA ILE A 42 -8.72 -5.89 19.55
C ILE A 42 -9.51 -4.56 19.59
N ILE A 43 -8.97 -3.54 20.27
CA ILE A 43 -9.60 -2.21 20.34
C ILE A 43 -9.77 -1.62 18.93
N LEU A 44 -8.73 -1.69 18.10
CA LEU A 44 -8.80 -1.20 16.71
C LEU A 44 -9.81 -1.99 15.86
N LYS A 45 -9.94 -3.30 16.07
CA LYS A 45 -10.97 -4.11 15.38
C LYS A 45 -12.38 -3.71 15.81
N LEU A 46 -12.61 -3.54 17.10
CA LEU A 46 -13.90 -3.08 17.63
C LEU A 46 -14.29 -1.72 17.06
N TYR A 47 -13.32 -0.81 16.93
CA TYR A 47 -13.53 0.48 16.26
C TYR A 47 -13.94 0.31 14.78
N CYS A 48 -13.27 -0.57 14.01
CA CYS A 48 -13.64 -0.77 12.61
C CYS A 48 -15.04 -1.40 12.47
N VAL A 49 -15.40 -2.31 13.38
CA VAL A 49 -16.74 -2.91 13.44
C VAL A 49 -17.79 -1.85 13.80
N SER A 50 -17.53 -0.95 14.75
CA SER A 50 -18.48 0.12 15.08
C SER A 50 -18.68 1.09 13.92
N VAL A 51 -17.61 1.44 13.19
CA VAL A 51 -17.72 2.23 11.94
C VAL A 51 -18.62 1.52 10.92
N ALA A 52 -18.44 0.22 10.71
CA ALA A 52 -19.31 -0.55 9.81
C ALA A 52 -20.78 -0.52 10.24
N PHE A 53 -21.06 -0.66 11.54
CA PHE A 53 -22.44 -0.55 12.07
C PHE A 53 -23.05 0.83 11.82
N VAL A 54 -22.30 1.91 12.02
CA VAL A 54 -22.77 3.28 11.74
C VAL A 54 -23.10 3.45 10.25
N LEU A 55 -22.29 2.88 9.35
CA LEU A 55 -22.56 2.91 7.91
C LEU A 55 -23.83 2.13 7.53
N ILE A 56 -24.05 0.95 8.14
CA ILE A 56 -25.28 0.16 7.93
C ILE A 56 -26.51 0.91 8.42
N TRP A 57 -26.43 1.51 9.60
CA TRP A 57 -27.53 2.31 10.15
C TRP A 57 -27.85 3.51 9.24
N PHE A 58 -26.82 4.16 8.69
CA PHE A 58 -26.99 5.26 7.76
C PHE A 58 -27.66 4.83 6.44
N ILE A 59 -27.29 3.66 5.89
CA ILE A 59 -27.97 3.06 4.74
C ILE A 59 -29.48 2.92 4.99
N ALA A 60 -29.86 2.41 6.16
CA ALA A 60 -31.26 2.19 6.50
C ALA A 60 -32.09 3.48 6.53
N MET A 61 -31.44 4.63 6.74
CA MET A 61 -32.09 5.94 6.87
C MET A 61 -32.13 6.77 5.56
N CYS A 62 -31.17 6.61 4.64
CA CYS A 62 -30.96 7.56 3.53
C CYS A 62 -31.17 6.95 2.12
N PHE A 63 -32.19 6.10 1.99
CA PHE A 63 -32.44 5.05 0.97
C PHE A 63 -32.13 5.25 -0.54
N GLU A 64 -31.60 6.36 -1.05
CA GLU A 64 -31.90 6.70 -2.46
C GLU A 64 -30.80 6.58 -3.53
N PHE A 65 -29.49 6.78 -3.32
CA PHE A 65 -28.55 6.72 -4.48
C PHE A 65 -27.15 6.16 -4.24
N TYR A 66 -26.82 5.78 -3.00
CA TYR A 66 -25.44 5.38 -2.64
C TYR A 66 -25.31 3.97 -2.08
N LEU A 67 -26.40 3.19 -2.08
CA LEU A 67 -26.44 1.85 -1.50
C LEU A 67 -25.30 0.96 -2.00
N ILE A 68 -25.01 1.02 -3.30
CA ILE A 68 -23.97 0.23 -3.95
C ILE A 68 -22.57 0.59 -3.40
N SER A 69 -22.24 1.88 -3.32
CA SER A 69 -20.94 2.34 -2.81
C SER A 69 -20.78 2.06 -1.31
N VAL A 70 -21.84 2.21 -0.51
CA VAL A 70 -21.75 1.87 0.91
C VAL A 70 -21.61 0.36 1.11
N PHE A 71 -22.31 -0.45 0.31
CA PHE A 71 -22.15 -1.91 0.33
C PHE A 71 -20.72 -2.33 -0.03
N GLN A 72 -20.12 -1.71 -1.06
CA GLN A 72 -18.71 -1.89 -1.39
C GLN A 72 -17.79 -1.58 -0.20
N CYS A 73 -18.04 -0.46 0.47
CA CYS A 73 -17.26 -0.03 1.63
C CYS A 73 -17.36 -1.04 2.78
N ILE A 74 -18.56 -1.54 3.08
CA ILE A 74 -18.77 -2.55 4.13
C ILE A 74 -18.04 -3.85 3.79
N ILE A 75 -18.16 -4.34 2.54
CA ILE A 75 -17.44 -5.54 2.11
C ILE A 75 -15.93 -5.34 2.27
N ASN A 76 -15.40 -4.18 1.85
CA ASN A 76 -13.99 -3.85 2.00
C ASN A 76 -13.55 -3.84 3.48
N ILE A 77 -14.34 -3.24 4.38
CA ILE A 77 -14.04 -3.23 5.82
C ILE A 77 -14.00 -4.66 6.37
N ILE A 78 -14.98 -5.50 6.05
CA ILE A 78 -15.04 -6.91 6.46
C ILE A 78 -13.83 -7.68 5.92
N PHE A 79 -13.52 -7.50 4.64
CA PHE A 79 -12.38 -8.13 4.00
C PHE A 79 -11.05 -7.72 4.65
N ASN A 80 -10.87 -6.44 4.97
CA ASN A 80 -9.69 -5.92 5.65
C ASN A 80 -9.57 -6.47 7.09
N LEU A 81 -10.69 -6.64 7.80
CA LEU A 81 -10.74 -7.27 9.11
C LEU A 81 -10.31 -8.75 9.09
N ILE A 82 -10.79 -9.51 8.11
CA ILE A 82 -10.45 -10.94 7.94
C ILE A 82 -8.96 -11.08 7.57
N THR A 83 -8.52 -10.33 6.57
CA THR A 83 -7.15 -10.40 6.05
C THR A 83 -6.12 -9.84 7.05
N ASN A 84 -6.56 -8.99 7.98
CA ASN A 84 -5.71 -8.21 8.90
C ASN A 84 -4.66 -7.36 8.17
N GLU A 85 -4.86 -7.07 6.88
CA GLU A 85 -3.94 -6.32 6.01
C GLU A 85 -2.44 -6.62 6.16
N LYS A 86 -2.10 -7.86 6.52
CA LYS A 86 -0.71 -8.23 6.76
C LYS A 86 0.15 -8.11 5.50
N TYR A 87 -0.47 -8.13 4.33
CA TYR A 87 0.21 -8.09 3.04
C TYR A 87 1.01 -6.79 2.84
N LEU A 88 0.45 -5.61 3.14
CA LEU A 88 1.14 -4.32 2.95
C LEU A 88 2.38 -4.19 3.84
N ILE A 89 2.24 -4.53 5.12
CA ILE A 89 3.36 -4.52 6.07
C ILE A 89 4.39 -5.58 5.68
N LYS A 90 3.95 -6.79 5.33
CA LYS A 90 4.84 -7.88 4.91
C LYS A 90 5.61 -7.46 3.68
N TYR A 91 4.94 -6.95 2.66
CA TYR A 91 5.54 -6.45 1.43
C TYR A 91 6.57 -5.35 1.70
N TYR A 92 6.18 -4.34 2.47
CA TYR A 92 7.06 -3.24 2.88
C TYR A 92 8.32 -3.76 3.58
N ASN A 93 8.15 -4.64 4.57
CA ASN A 93 9.26 -5.21 5.31
C ASN A 93 10.15 -6.10 4.44
N THR A 94 9.58 -6.90 3.56
CA THR A 94 10.35 -7.76 2.66
C THR A 94 11.18 -6.93 1.69
N ILE A 95 10.62 -5.87 1.09
CA ILE A 95 11.39 -4.93 0.27
C ILE A 95 12.51 -4.30 1.08
N LYS A 96 12.20 -3.79 2.28
CA LYS A 96 13.20 -3.16 3.15
C LYS A 96 14.36 -4.11 3.48
N ILE A 97 14.05 -5.36 3.83
CA ILE A 97 15.07 -6.39 4.11
C ILE A 97 15.89 -6.69 2.86
N ASN A 98 15.22 -6.88 1.72
CA ASN A 98 15.88 -7.18 0.46
C ASN A 98 16.80 -6.03 0.01
N ASP A 99 16.38 -4.78 0.15
CA ASP A 99 17.19 -3.59 -0.15
C ASP A 99 18.45 -3.51 0.71
N VAL A 100 18.31 -3.80 2.02
CA VAL A 100 19.44 -3.87 2.95
C VAL A 100 20.41 -4.98 2.54
N ILE A 101 19.90 -6.16 2.15
CA ILE A 101 20.73 -7.27 1.65
C ILE A 101 21.49 -6.87 0.38
N MET A 102 20.85 -6.13 -0.52
CA MET A 102 21.48 -5.63 -1.75
C MET A 102 22.47 -4.50 -1.50
N GLY A 103 22.34 -3.78 -0.39
CA GLY A 103 23.16 -2.62 -0.07
C GLY A 103 22.63 -1.33 -0.69
N PHE A 104 21.35 -1.29 -1.08
CA PHE A 104 20.69 -0.06 -1.55
C PHE A 104 20.54 0.90 -0.36
N LYS A 105 21.35 1.98 -0.34
CA LYS A 105 21.27 3.01 0.70
C LYS A 105 20.07 3.93 0.45
N ARG A 106 19.13 3.98 1.41
CA ARG A 106 18.01 4.95 1.51
C ARG A 106 17.28 5.26 0.18
N THR A 107 16.66 4.26 -0.42
CA THR A 107 15.83 4.44 -1.63
C THR A 107 14.33 4.23 -1.39
N PHE A 108 13.89 4.10 -0.13
CA PHE A 108 12.45 4.08 0.18
C PHE A 108 11.86 5.50 0.17
N ALA A 109 12.18 6.28 -0.86
CA ALA A 109 11.42 7.44 -1.23
C ALA A 109 10.49 6.98 -2.35
N LEU A 110 9.17 7.12 -2.13
CA LEU A 110 8.22 7.07 -3.24
C LEU A 110 8.75 7.97 -4.35
N ASN A 111 8.82 7.45 -5.57
CA ASN A 111 9.24 8.25 -6.71
C ASN A 111 8.40 9.53 -6.74
N LYS A 112 9.08 10.68 -6.86
CA LYS A 112 8.45 12.00 -6.81
C LYS A 112 7.29 12.10 -7.80
N GLY A 113 7.40 11.44 -8.96
CA GLY A 113 6.33 11.38 -9.94
C GLY A 113 5.08 10.67 -9.43
N ILE A 114 5.23 9.53 -8.75
CA ILE A 114 4.10 8.78 -8.18
C ILE A 114 3.48 9.56 -7.03
N ALA A 115 4.30 10.13 -6.14
CA ALA A 115 3.81 11.01 -5.08
C ALA A 115 3.00 12.18 -5.68
N TYR A 116 3.50 12.81 -6.74
CA TYR A 116 2.82 13.89 -7.43
C TYR A 116 1.48 13.45 -8.04
N VAL A 117 1.42 12.29 -8.72
CA VAL A 117 0.16 11.74 -9.26
C VAL A 117 -0.86 11.49 -8.15
N VAL A 118 -0.45 10.86 -7.05
CA VAL A 118 -1.33 10.63 -5.89
C VAL A 118 -1.82 11.95 -5.30
N THR A 119 -0.95 12.95 -5.18
CA THR A 119 -1.32 14.29 -4.70
C THR A 119 -2.32 14.98 -5.63
N ILE A 120 -2.13 14.91 -6.96
CA ILE A 120 -3.09 15.46 -7.93
C ILE A 120 -4.45 14.78 -7.80
N LEU A 121 -4.48 13.44 -7.78
CA LEU A 121 -5.74 12.69 -7.66
C LEU A 121 -6.49 13.06 -6.38
N PHE A 122 -5.76 13.25 -5.27
CA PHE A 122 -6.32 13.73 -4.01
C PHE A 122 -6.95 15.13 -4.15
N PHE A 123 -6.26 16.08 -4.78
CA PHE A 123 -6.77 17.44 -4.98
C PHE A 123 -7.94 17.51 -5.97
N ILE A 124 -7.90 16.74 -7.06
CA ILE A 124 -9.03 16.65 -8.01
C ILE A 124 -10.28 16.16 -7.28
N LYS A 125 -10.15 15.08 -6.50
CA LYS A 125 -11.26 14.57 -5.67
C LYS A 125 -11.76 15.63 -4.69
N LEU A 126 -10.85 16.26 -3.94
CA LEU A 126 -11.19 17.34 -3.01
C LEU A 126 -11.97 18.46 -3.70
N ALA A 127 -11.57 18.87 -4.91
CA ALA A 127 -12.24 19.90 -5.69
C ALA A 127 -13.63 19.45 -6.16
N THR A 128 -13.77 18.22 -6.68
CA THR A 128 -15.09 17.66 -7.06
C THR A 128 -16.06 17.63 -5.89
N TYR A 129 -15.55 17.34 -4.69
CA TYR A 129 -16.33 17.32 -3.47
C TYR A 129 -16.66 18.71 -2.94
N ALA A 130 -15.76 19.67 -3.05
CA ALA A 130 -16.04 21.05 -2.70
C ALA A 130 -17.20 21.58 -3.55
N VAL A 131 -17.19 21.31 -4.86
CA VAL A 131 -18.29 21.67 -5.77
C VAL A 131 -19.60 21.00 -5.33
N TYR A 132 -19.57 19.70 -5.05
CA TYR A 132 -20.76 18.98 -4.60
C TYR A 132 -21.29 19.48 -3.25
N TYR A 133 -20.40 19.84 -2.32
CA TYR A 133 -20.74 20.42 -1.02
C TYR A 133 -21.49 21.74 -1.16
N PHE A 134 -21.07 22.61 -2.09
CA PHE A 134 -21.76 23.87 -2.33
C PHE A 134 -23.12 23.72 -3.04
N MET A 135 -23.37 22.60 -3.72
CA MET A 135 -24.62 22.40 -4.48
C MET A 135 -25.71 21.64 -3.71
N SER A 136 -25.37 20.90 -2.66
CA SER A 136 -26.33 20.06 -1.93
C SER A 136 -26.83 20.71 -0.65
N THR A 137 -28.12 20.55 -0.37
CA THR A 137 -28.79 21.08 0.83
C THR A 137 -28.62 20.17 2.06
N ASN A 138 -28.25 18.90 1.88
CA ASN A 138 -28.15 17.90 2.95
C ASN A 138 -26.70 17.58 3.33
N TYR A 139 -26.13 18.39 4.23
CA TYR A 139 -24.74 18.27 4.67
C TYR A 139 -24.38 16.91 5.28
N THR A 140 -25.32 16.26 5.98
CA THR A 140 -25.10 14.93 6.59
C THR A 140 -24.86 13.87 5.51
N THR A 141 -25.69 13.83 4.48
CA THR A 141 -25.55 12.91 3.35
C THR A 141 -24.24 13.13 2.60
N ILE A 142 -23.82 14.38 2.44
CA ILE A 142 -22.53 14.73 1.83
C ILE A 142 -21.37 14.18 2.67
N CYS A 143 -21.33 14.47 3.97
CA CYS A 143 -20.24 14.00 4.84
C CYS A 143 -20.09 12.46 4.82
N PHE A 144 -21.20 11.73 4.82
CA PHE A 144 -21.18 10.26 4.73
C PHE A 144 -20.71 9.76 3.36
N THR A 145 -21.15 10.38 2.27
CA THR A 145 -20.67 10.01 0.93
C THR A 145 -19.19 10.32 0.74
N LEU A 146 -18.69 11.40 1.33
CA LEU A 146 -17.26 11.69 1.39
C LEU A 146 -16.50 10.59 2.12
N PHE A 147 -16.96 10.22 3.31
CA PHE A 147 -16.33 9.18 4.10
C PHE A 147 -16.22 7.86 3.34
N VAL A 148 -17.32 7.42 2.72
CA VAL A 148 -17.41 6.19 1.95
C VAL A 148 -16.48 6.23 0.73
N SER A 149 -16.50 7.33 -0.02
CA SER A 149 -15.69 7.47 -1.23
C SER A 149 -14.19 7.48 -0.92
N TYR A 150 -13.77 8.22 0.12
CA TYR A 150 -12.37 8.23 0.57
C TYR A 150 -11.91 6.86 1.08
N SER A 151 -12.76 6.14 1.82
CA SER A 151 -12.43 4.80 2.31
C SER A 151 -12.11 3.84 1.17
N ILE A 152 -12.90 3.87 0.10
CA ILE A 152 -12.69 3.05 -1.11
C ILE A 152 -11.42 3.48 -1.85
N ASP A 153 -11.26 4.79 -2.10
CA ASP A 153 -10.12 5.33 -2.83
C ASP A 153 -8.78 5.01 -2.15
N LEU A 154 -8.72 5.03 -0.82
CA LEU A 154 -7.50 4.74 -0.06
C LEU A 154 -7.01 3.31 -0.29
N ASN A 155 -7.90 2.35 -0.50
CA ASN A 155 -7.53 0.98 -0.81
C ASN A 155 -6.89 0.90 -2.20
N TYR A 156 -7.45 1.59 -3.20
CA TYR A 156 -6.84 1.70 -4.53
C TYR A 156 -5.49 2.41 -4.49
N VAL A 157 -5.38 3.51 -3.76
CA VAL A 157 -4.12 4.24 -3.59
C VAL A 157 -3.05 3.33 -2.97
N ALA A 158 -3.41 2.52 -1.97
CA ALA A 158 -2.48 1.57 -1.37
C ALA A 158 -1.97 0.53 -2.39
N ILE A 159 -2.86 0.00 -3.23
CA ILE A 159 -2.50 -0.92 -4.33
C ILE A 159 -1.58 -0.22 -5.34
N VAL A 160 -1.92 0.99 -5.79
CA VAL A 160 -1.10 1.78 -6.72
C VAL A 160 0.30 2.03 -6.15
N ILE A 161 0.39 2.35 -4.86
CA ILE A 161 1.67 2.53 -4.15
C ILE A 161 2.50 1.25 -4.16
N ILE A 162 1.89 0.09 -3.95
CA ILE A 162 2.57 -1.21 -4.04
C ILE A 162 3.16 -1.43 -5.43
N PHE A 163 2.36 -1.24 -6.49
CA PHE A 163 2.84 -1.39 -7.87
C PHE A 163 3.93 -0.40 -8.23
N ALA A 164 3.77 0.85 -7.82
CA ALA A 164 4.75 1.90 -7.97
C ALA A 164 6.10 1.51 -7.35
N LEU A 165 6.07 1.06 -6.09
CA LEU A 165 7.27 0.58 -5.40
C LEU A 165 7.89 -0.60 -6.13
N MET A 166 7.09 -1.57 -6.58
CA MET A 166 7.58 -2.71 -7.35
C MET A 166 8.28 -2.26 -8.63
N TYR A 167 7.63 -1.39 -9.40
CA TYR A 167 8.13 -0.86 -10.66
C TYR A 167 9.47 -0.14 -10.47
N ASP A 168 9.56 0.74 -9.46
CA ASP A 168 10.80 1.44 -9.15
C ASP A 168 11.93 0.45 -8.80
N ARG A 169 11.64 -0.63 -8.05
CA ARG A 169 12.64 -1.65 -7.72
C ARG A 169 13.07 -2.49 -8.91
N MET A 170 12.14 -2.89 -9.77
CA MET A 170 12.47 -3.59 -11.01
C MET A 170 13.32 -2.71 -11.93
N ARG A 171 12.99 -1.42 -12.04
CA ARG A 171 13.78 -0.44 -12.80
C ARG A 171 15.19 -0.28 -12.24
N LEU A 172 15.33 -0.12 -10.92
CA LEU A 172 16.65 -0.06 -10.29
C LEU A 172 17.46 -1.33 -10.56
N LEU A 173 16.84 -2.49 -10.40
CA LEU A 173 17.50 -3.77 -10.66
C LEU A 173 17.99 -3.88 -12.11
N LYS A 174 17.18 -3.44 -13.08
CA LYS A 174 17.56 -3.38 -14.49
C LYS A 174 18.81 -2.54 -14.71
N ILE A 175 18.85 -1.32 -14.16
CA ILE A 175 20.01 -0.42 -14.27
C ILE A 175 21.27 -1.08 -13.68
N TYR A 176 21.16 -1.75 -12.54
CA TYR A 176 22.29 -2.46 -11.92
C TYR A 176 22.76 -3.66 -12.74
N LEU A 177 21.85 -4.42 -13.35
CA LEU A 177 22.19 -5.55 -14.21
C LEU A 177 22.89 -5.10 -15.49
N GLU A 178 22.40 -4.04 -16.13
CA GLU A 178 23.02 -3.41 -17.30
C GLU A 178 24.43 -2.89 -17.01
N GLY A 179 24.69 -2.40 -15.78
CA GLY A 179 26.03 -1.99 -15.37
C GLY A 179 27.02 -3.14 -15.13
N VAL A 180 26.56 -4.39 -15.04
CA VAL A 180 27.43 -5.57 -14.81
C VAL A 180 27.82 -6.25 -16.13
N THR A 181 27.10 -6.02 -17.22
CA THR A 181 27.34 -6.68 -18.52
C THR A 181 28.53 -6.12 -19.30
N THR A 182 29.19 -5.05 -18.83
CA THR A 182 30.30 -4.40 -19.53
C THR A 182 31.68 -4.75 -18.95
N SER A 183 32.26 -5.86 -19.42
CA SER A 183 33.64 -5.96 -19.95
C SER A 183 34.01 -7.43 -20.20
N VAL A 184 33.76 -7.93 -21.42
CA VAL A 184 34.20 -9.28 -21.86
C VAL A 184 35.67 -9.28 -22.31
N ILE A 185 36.31 -8.10 -22.32
CA ILE A 185 37.63 -7.91 -22.90
C ILE A 185 38.66 -7.90 -21.77
N ILE A 186 39.23 -9.08 -21.50
CA ILE A 186 40.39 -9.34 -20.61
C ILE A 186 40.10 -9.11 -19.12
N VAL A 187 39.36 -10.04 -18.50
CA VAL A 187 39.02 -10.02 -17.07
C VAL A 187 39.72 -11.20 -16.37
N LYS A 188 40.37 -10.95 -15.23
CA LYS A 188 41.06 -12.00 -14.45
C LYS A 188 40.04 -13.03 -13.94
N ARG A 189 40.42 -14.31 -13.80
CA ARG A 189 39.51 -15.40 -13.36
C ARG A 189 38.73 -15.06 -12.07
N ASP A 190 39.32 -14.33 -11.13
CA ASP A 190 38.69 -13.94 -9.87
C ASP A 190 37.54 -12.93 -10.06
N GLU A 191 37.68 -12.02 -11.02
CA GLU A 191 36.67 -11.01 -11.35
C GLU A 191 35.45 -11.65 -12.04
N ILE A 192 35.67 -12.69 -12.85
CA ILE A 192 34.59 -13.51 -13.45
C ILE A 192 33.77 -14.16 -12.33
N ALA A 193 34.42 -14.82 -11.37
CA ALA A 193 33.73 -15.45 -10.24
C ALA A 193 32.94 -14.43 -9.40
N ALA A 194 33.49 -13.24 -9.17
CA ALA A 194 32.81 -12.15 -8.48
C ALA A 194 31.58 -11.62 -9.25
N ASN A 195 31.67 -11.51 -10.58
CA ASN A 195 30.55 -11.10 -11.44
C ASN A 195 29.44 -12.15 -11.46
N ILE A 196 29.77 -13.44 -11.58
CA ILE A 196 28.79 -14.53 -11.48
C ILE A 196 28.06 -14.49 -10.14
N ARG A 197 28.78 -14.28 -9.03
CA ARG A 197 28.16 -14.15 -7.70
C ARG A 197 27.22 -12.94 -7.62
N ARG A 198 27.60 -11.80 -8.22
CA ARG A 198 26.75 -10.60 -8.30
C ARG A 198 25.47 -10.86 -9.10
N VAL A 199 25.58 -11.45 -10.29
CA VAL A 199 24.42 -11.82 -11.13
C VAL A 199 23.49 -12.76 -10.39
N LYS A 200 24.01 -13.82 -9.74
CA LYS A 200 23.19 -14.72 -8.89
C LYS A 200 22.45 -13.97 -7.79
N LYS A 201 23.09 -12.98 -7.17
CA LYS A 201 22.46 -12.14 -6.13
C LYS A 201 21.32 -11.29 -6.71
N PHE A 202 21.50 -10.70 -7.89
CA PHE A 202 20.46 -9.93 -8.57
C PHE A 202 19.27 -10.80 -9.00
N LEU A 203 19.52 -11.97 -9.57
CA LEU A 203 18.47 -12.92 -9.94
C LEU A 203 17.69 -13.41 -8.71
N LYS A 204 18.37 -13.68 -7.60
CA LYS A 204 17.70 -14.04 -6.34
C LYS A 204 16.82 -12.90 -5.80
N TYR A 205 17.29 -11.66 -5.89
CA TYR A 205 16.50 -10.49 -5.49
C TYR A 205 15.27 -10.30 -6.41
N TYR A 206 15.43 -10.51 -7.71
CA TYR A 206 14.33 -10.49 -8.66
C TYR A 206 13.27 -11.55 -8.34
N ASN A 207 13.70 -12.80 -8.11
CA ASN A 207 12.80 -13.87 -7.72
C ASN A 207 12.03 -13.51 -6.45
N ASN A 208 12.73 -13.02 -5.42
CA ASN A 208 12.09 -12.58 -4.20
C ASN A 208 11.09 -11.43 -4.42
N LEU A 209 11.35 -10.50 -5.35
CA LEU A 209 10.39 -9.43 -5.67
C LEU A 209 9.13 -9.99 -6.32
N LEU A 210 9.27 -10.96 -7.23
CA LEU A 210 8.14 -11.64 -7.87
C LEU A 210 7.36 -12.52 -6.89
N ASP A 211 8.04 -13.30 -6.03
CA ASP A 211 7.38 -14.13 -5.01
C ASP A 211 6.53 -13.28 -4.05
N ASN A 212 6.94 -12.03 -3.80
CA ASN A 212 6.14 -11.09 -3.01
C ASN A 212 4.89 -10.60 -3.75
N PHE A 213 4.93 -10.56 -5.08
CA PHE A 213 3.81 -10.16 -5.92
C PHE A 213 2.66 -11.16 -5.84
N ASP A 214 2.94 -12.46 -5.82
CA ASP A 214 1.92 -13.51 -5.66
C ASP A 214 1.06 -13.29 -4.41
N SER A 215 1.67 -12.78 -3.33
CA SER A 215 0.93 -12.46 -2.09
C SER A 215 0.01 -11.24 -2.19
N ILE A 216 0.28 -10.34 -3.15
CA ILE A 216 -0.55 -9.18 -3.47
C ILE A 216 -1.62 -9.57 -4.49
N GLU A 217 -1.30 -10.48 -5.40
CA GLU A 217 -2.21 -10.95 -6.44
C GLU A 217 -3.54 -11.43 -5.87
N THR A 218 -3.52 -12.26 -4.82
CA THR A 218 -4.75 -12.73 -4.16
C THR A 218 -5.63 -11.56 -3.67
N GLN A 219 -5.02 -10.51 -3.14
CA GLN A 219 -5.73 -9.33 -2.64
C GLN A 219 -6.32 -8.49 -3.78
N LEU A 220 -5.57 -8.39 -4.88
CA LEU A 220 -5.98 -7.68 -6.06
C LEU A 220 -7.13 -8.41 -6.76
N GLN A 221 -7.04 -9.73 -6.90
CA GLN A 221 -8.11 -10.58 -7.40
C GLN A 221 -9.38 -10.41 -6.56
N CYS A 222 -9.27 -10.44 -5.22
CA CYS A 222 -10.42 -10.17 -4.35
C CYS A 222 -11.01 -8.78 -4.58
N SER A 223 -10.17 -7.74 -4.66
CA SER A 223 -10.61 -6.36 -4.88
C SER A 223 -11.31 -6.20 -6.24
N VAL A 224 -10.77 -6.80 -7.30
CA VAL A 224 -11.36 -6.80 -8.64
C VAL A 224 -12.67 -7.59 -8.67
N CYS A 225 -12.73 -8.76 -8.01
CA CYS A 225 -13.96 -9.54 -7.89
C CYS A 225 -15.08 -8.73 -7.22
N ILE A 226 -14.77 -7.98 -6.15
CA ILE A 226 -15.74 -7.10 -5.48
C ILE A 226 -16.28 -6.05 -6.48
N ILE A 227 -15.40 -5.40 -7.24
CA ILE A 227 -15.79 -4.40 -8.25
C ILE A 227 -16.65 -5.03 -9.35
N CYS A 228 -16.26 -6.20 -9.86
CA CYS A 228 -16.97 -6.89 -10.93
C CYS A 228 -18.35 -7.37 -10.51
N ILE A 229 -18.53 -7.79 -9.25
CA ILE A 229 -19.84 -8.16 -8.70
C ILE A 229 -20.73 -6.93 -8.59
N ILE A 230 -20.15 -5.80 -8.22
CA ILE A 230 -20.87 -4.55 -7.95
C ILE A 230 -21.28 -3.81 -9.23
N ASN A 231 -20.47 -3.87 -10.28
CA ASN A 231 -20.74 -3.21 -11.56
C ASN A 231 -21.58 -4.06 -12.54
N LYS A 232 -22.07 -5.22 -12.11
CA LYS A 232 -23.02 -6.06 -12.86
C LYS A 232 -24.44 -5.73 -12.48
#